data_AF-A0A7S3D5D6-F1
#
_entry.id   AF-A0A7S3D5D6-F1
#
_cell.length_a   1.000
_cell.length_b   1.000
_cell.length_c   1.000
_cell.angle_alpha   90.00
_cell.angle_beta   90.00
_cell.angle_gamma   90.00
#
_symmetry.space_group_name_H-M   'P 1'
#
loop_
_entity.id
_entity.type
_entity.pdbx_description
1 polymer ?
#
loop_
_entity_poly.entity_id
_entity_poly.type
_entity_poly.pdbx_seq_one_letter_code
_entity_poly.pdbx_strand_id
1 'polypeptide(L)'
;MEEEGVGEGGSNVSVTSASVCCVCGKSLDGQDEQERHAHVNECLDRAEVVRAISREDGKEEEKERDIETLLPSDDICCPICSKSLHHLSVTMREAHLNRCADMVEVATREEEEKVRRANAKEKCRICGVPQDHLSDKERFSHVKQCLRRSSLLML
;
A
#
# COMPACT_ATOMS: atom_id res chain seq x y z
N MET A 1 27.36 15.34 -62.93
CA MET A 1 27.85 14.38 -61.93
C MET A 1 28.18 15.20 -60.68
N GLU A 2 27.21 15.81 -59.98
CA GLU A 2 25.99 15.20 -59.37
C GLU A 2 26.42 13.93 -58.63
N GLU A 3 26.28 13.80 -57.31
CA GLU A 3 25.05 13.91 -56.47
C GLU A 3 25.44 14.39 -55.04
N GLU A 4 24.68 15.26 -54.33
CA GLU A 4 23.57 14.96 -53.39
C GLU A 4 23.90 13.78 -52.43
N GLY A 5 23.80 13.79 -51.10
CA GLY A 5 23.21 14.65 -50.08
C GLY A 5 23.18 13.85 -48.76
N VAL A 6 22.57 14.43 -47.72
CA VAL A 6 22.19 13.80 -46.41
C VAL A 6 23.37 13.62 -45.44
N GLY A 7 23.44 14.20 -44.23
CA GLY A 7 22.38 14.68 -43.35
C GLY A 7 22.21 13.71 -42.18
N GLU A 8 23.11 13.71 -41.20
CA GLU A 8 22.85 13.11 -39.89
C GLU A 8 23.40 14.02 -38.79
N GLY A 9 22.53 14.91 -38.34
CA GLY A 9 22.63 15.52 -37.02
C GLY A 9 22.41 14.44 -35.97
N GLY A 10 23.50 13.82 -35.54
CA GLY A 10 23.53 13.00 -34.34
C GLY A 10 23.74 13.89 -33.12
N SER A 11 22.74 14.71 -32.76
CA SER A 11 22.61 15.20 -31.40
C SER A 11 22.27 14.01 -30.52
N ASN A 12 23.30 13.29 -30.10
CA ASN A 12 23.27 12.43 -28.93
C ASN A 12 23.09 13.31 -27.69
N VAL A 13 21.88 13.84 -27.53
CA VAL A 13 21.40 14.31 -26.23
C VAL A 13 21.23 13.05 -25.38
N SER A 14 22.33 12.68 -24.73
CA SER A 14 22.26 11.87 -23.53
C SER A 14 21.35 12.64 -22.59
N VAL A 15 20.07 12.25 -22.53
CA VAL A 15 19.15 12.66 -21.47
C VAL A 15 19.70 12.03 -20.20
N THR A 16 20.75 12.65 -19.66
CA THR A 16 21.18 12.45 -18.29
C THR A 16 20.10 13.09 -17.44
N SER A 17 19.46 12.29 -16.59
CA SER A 17 18.36 12.66 -15.68
C SER A 17 18.72 13.71 -14.62
N ALA A 18 19.78 14.50 -14.84
CA ALA A 18 20.37 15.50 -13.95
C ALA A 18 20.11 16.96 -14.41
N SER A 19 19.41 17.17 -15.53
CA SER A 19 19.20 18.50 -16.13
C SER A 19 17.92 19.21 -15.67
N VAL A 20 17.16 18.66 -14.73
CA VAL A 20 15.94 19.30 -14.21
C VAL A 20 15.92 19.29 -12.69
N CYS A 21 15.47 20.39 -12.09
CA CYS A 21 15.26 20.49 -10.66
C CYS A 21 14.11 19.57 -10.24
N CYS A 22 14.37 18.63 -9.33
CA CYS A 22 13.37 17.68 -8.84
C CYS A 22 12.23 18.32 -8.02
N VAL A 23 12.40 19.57 -7.59
CA VAL A 23 11.44 20.28 -6.74
C VAL A 23 10.47 21.12 -7.57
N CYS A 24 10.97 21.86 -8.56
CA CYS A 24 10.17 22.81 -9.34
C CYS A 24 10.12 22.51 -10.83
N GLY A 25 10.81 21.47 -11.31
CA GLY A 25 10.82 21.06 -12.71
C GLY A 25 11.57 22.00 -13.65
N LYS A 26 12.24 23.04 -13.14
CA LYS A 26 13.04 23.97 -13.97
C LYS A 26 14.23 23.24 -14.58
N SER A 27 14.49 23.48 -15.87
CA SER A 27 15.72 23.05 -16.52
C SER A 27 16.91 23.77 -15.88
N LEU A 28 17.94 22.98 -15.59
CA LEU A 28 19.23 23.38 -15.05
C LEU A 28 20.34 23.18 -16.10
N ASP A 29 19.94 23.09 -17.38
CA ASP A 29 20.86 22.94 -18.50
C ASP A 29 21.77 24.17 -18.62
N GLY A 30 23.07 23.93 -18.77
CA GLY A 30 24.08 24.99 -18.85
C GLY A 30 24.51 25.60 -17.52
N GLN A 31 23.94 25.15 -16.39
CA GLN A 31 24.39 25.55 -15.06
C GLN A 31 25.53 24.64 -14.56
N ASP A 32 26.50 25.22 -13.87
CA ASP A 32 27.53 24.42 -13.21
C ASP A 32 26.98 23.67 -12.00
N GLU A 33 27.70 22.66 -11.52
CA GLU A 33 27.24 21.80 -10.45
C GLU A 33 26.89 22.56 -9.16
N GLN A 34 27.62 23.63 -8.84
CA GLN A 34 27.38 24.44 -7.66
C GLN A 34 26.11 25.29 -7.81
N GLU A 35 25.86 25.84 -8.98
CA GLU A 35 24.61 26.56 -9.30
C GLU A 35 23.39 25.64 -9.24
N ARG A 36 23.51 24.41 -9.75
CA ARG A 36 22.44 23.41 -9.67
C ARG A 36 22.12 23.05 -8.23
N HIS A 37 23.14 22.79 -7.41
CA HIS A 37 22.94 22.48 -5.99
C HIS A 37 22.36 23.65 -5.22
N ALA A 38 22.82 24.89 -5.47
CA ALA A 38 22.27 26.08 -4.84
C ALA A 38 20.78 26.24 -5.17
N HIS A 39 20.40 26.06 -6.44
CA HIS A 39 19.01 26.12 -6.87
C HIS A 39 18.14 25.03 -6.21
N VAL A 40 18.62 23.78 -6.18
CA VAL A 40 17.88 22.66 -5.58
C VAL A 40 17.69 22.89 -4.08
N ASN A 41 18.73 23.31 -3.36
CA ASN A 41 18.64 23.62 -1.94
C ASN A 41 17.66 24.77 -1.66
N GLU A 42 17.76 25.87 -2.41
CA GLU A 42 16.82 27.00 -2.28
C GLU A 42 15.37 26.57 -2.58
N CYS A 43 15.17 25.73 -3.60
CA CYS A 43 13.86 25.20 -3.92
C CYS A 43 13.32 24.28 -2.83
N LEU A 44 14.16 23.44 -2.23
CA LEU A 44 13.79 22.59 -1.10
C LEU A 44 13.40 23.43 0.11
N ASP A 45 14.22 24.41 0.50
CA ASP A 45 13.94 25.30 1.63
C ASP A 45 12.62 26.06 1.42
N ARG A 46 12.39 26.57 0.21
CA ARG A 46 11.13 27.25 -0.13
C ARG A 46 9.93 26.30 -0.14
N ALA A 47 10.11 25.05 -0.58
CA ALA A 47 9.06 24.03 -0.54
C ALA A 47 8.75 23.60 0.90
N GLU A 48 9.73 23.58 1.80
CA GLU A 48 9.52 23.33 3.23
C GLU A 48 8.79 24.48 3.92
N VAL A 49 9.11 25.74 3.58
CA VAL A 49 8.37 26.91 4.08
C VAL A 49 6.91 26.88 3.63
N VAL A 50 6.61 26.52 2.38
CA VAL A 50 5.23 26.36 1.90
C VAL A 50 4.50 25.24 2.65
N ARG A 51 5.17 24.12 2.94
CA ARG A 51 4.58 23.02 3.74
C ARG A 51 4.41 23.38 5.22
N ALA A 52 5.29 24.21 5.77
CA ALA A 52 5.19 24.70 7.15
C ALA A 52 4.01 25.66 7.31
N ILE A 53 3.76 26.54 6.34
CA ILE A 53 2.58 27.44 6.33
C ILE A 53 1.28 26.63 6.25
N SER A 54 1.26 25.49 5.53
CA SER A 54 0.08 24.61 5.48
C SER A 54 -0.21 23.84 6.77
N ARG A 55 0.64 23.91 7.81
CA ARG A 55 0.41 23.22 9.09
C ARG A 55 -0.20 24.10 10.18
N GLU A 56 -0.20 25.42 10.03
CA GLU A 56 -0.65 26.33 11.11
C GLU A 56 -1.98 27.05 10.84
N ASP A 57 -2.58 26.91 9.67
CA ASP A 57 -3.89 27.51 9.37
C ASP A 57 -4.98 26.45 9.23
N GLY A 58 -5.47 26.00 10.38
CA GLY A 58 -6.84 25.49 10.48
C GLY A 58 -7.82 26.64 10.30
N LYS A 59 -8.27 26.88 9.06
CA LYS A 59 -9.53 27.58 8.76
C LYS A 59 -10.02 27.24 7.35
N GLU A 60 -11.28 26.85 7.32
CA GLU A 60 -12.10 26.53 6.16
C GLU A 60 -12.18 27.74 5.20
N GLU A 61 -12.02 27.51 3.89
CA GLU A 61 -12.96 27.92 2.83
C GLU A 61 -12.36 27.68 1.41
N GLU A 62 -12.98 26.71 0.73
CA GLU A 62 -13.34 26.66 -0.68
C GLU A 62 -12.72 27.68 -1.67
N LYS A 63 -11.85 27.18 -2.56
CA LYS A 63 -11.90 27.54 -4.00
C LYS A 63 -11.20 26.50 -4.86
N GLU A 64 -11.98 25.95 -5.79
CA GLU A 64 -11.59 25.14 -6.94
C GLU A 64 -10.24 25.57 -7.54
N ARG A 65 -9.32 24.61 -7.65
CA ARG A 65 -8.55 24.37 -8.88
C ARG A 65 -8.35 22.88 -9.00
N ASP A 66 -9.18 22.26 -9.83
CA ASP A 66 -8.91 20.99 -10.49
C ASP A 66 -7.52 21.06 -11.11
N ILE A 67 -6.53 20.53 -10.39
CA ILE A 67 -5.29 20.08 -11.01
C ILE A 67 -5.49 18.60 -11.24
N GLU A 68 -6.29 18.33 -12.28
CA GLU A 68 -6.30 17.10 -13.03
C GLU A 68 -4.88 16.86 -13.56
N THR A 69 -4.04 16.32 -12.68
CA THR A 69 -2.68 15.91 -13.01
C THR A 69 -2.84 14.57 -13.72
N LEU A 70 -2.93 14.67 -15.05
CA LEU A 70 -2.65 13.70 -16.11
C LEU A 70 -1.87 12.44 -15.69
N LEU A 71 -2.50 11.55 -14.92
CA LEU A 71 -2.26 10.12 -15.00
C LEU A 71 -3.47 9.54 -15.74
N PRO A 72 -3.28 8.59 -16.68
CA PRO A 72 -4.42 7.93 -17.30
C PRO A 72 -5.29 7.38 -16.18
N SER A 73 -6.56 7.79 -16.19
CA SER A 73 -7.62 7.26 -15.34
C SER A 73 -7.87 5.79 -15.71
N ASP A 74 -6.90 4.93 -15.42
CA ASP A 74 -7.17 3.52 -15.21
C ASP A 74 -8.09 3.46 -13.99
N ASP A 75 -9.33 3.02 -14.20
CA ASP A 75 -10.41 2.96 -13.23
C ASP A 75 -9.88 2.61 -11.82
N ILE A 76 -9.73 3.62 -10.96
CA ILE A 76 -9.22 3.41 -9.60
C ILE A 76 -10.28 2.64 -8.84
N CYS A 77 -10.16 1.32 -8.81
CA CYS A 77 -11.06 0.41 -8.11
C CYS A 77 -10.42 -0.10 -6.82
N CYS A 78 -11.26 -0.44 -5.85
CA CYS A 78 -10.80 -1.15 -4.66
C CYS A 78 -10.31 -2.54 -5.06
N PRO A 79 -9.06 -2.95 -4.73
CA PRO A 79 -8.56 -4.28 -5.10
C PRO A 79 -9.25 -5.42 -4.33
N ILE A 80 -10.00 -5.09 -3.28
CA ILE A 80 -10.67 -6.06 -2.41
C ILE A 80 -12.11 -6.31 -2.86
N CYS A 81 -12.86 -5.23 -3.12
CA CYS A 81 -14.29 -5.33 -3.46
C CYS A 81 -14.62 -4.90 -4.89
N SER A 82 -13.62 -4.50 -5.67
CA SER A 82 -13.73 -4.05 -7.07
C SER A 82 -14.67 -2.86 -7.29
N LYS A 83 -15.07 -2.15 -6.22
CA LYS A 83 -15.89 -0.94 -6.33
C LYS A 83 -15.03 0.21 -6.83
N SER A 84 -15.59 1.00 -7.74
CA SER A 84 -14.93 2.20 -8.24
C SER A 84 -14.76 3.24 -7.12
N LEU A 85 -13.56 3.81 -7.04
CA LEU A 85 -13.13 4.82 -6.08
C LEU A 85 -12.78 6.15 -6.77
N HIS A 86 -13.06 6.26 -8.07
CA HIS A 86 -12.71 7.45 -8.85
C HIS A 86 -13.45 8.70 -8.37
N HIS A 87 -14.69 8.55 -7.89
CA HIS A 87 -15.49 9.65 -7.30
C HIS A 87 -15.08 10.01 -5.87
N LEU A 88 -14.21 9.23 -5.22
CA LEU A 88 -13.85 9.45 -3.82
C LEU A 88 -12.58 10.29 -3.72
N SER A 89 -12.56 11.21 -2.74
CA SER A 89 -11.34 11.92 -2.34
C SER A 89 -10.29 10.92 -1.84
N VAL A 90 -9.02 11.35 -1.81
CA VAL A 90 -7.91 10.53 -1.31
C VAL A 90 -8.19 9.99 0.10
N THR A 91 -8.69 10.83 1.00
CA THR A 91 -9.02 10.44 2.38
C THR A 91 -10.17 9.43 2.44
N MET A 92 -11.20 9.60 1.62
CA MET A 92 -12.32 8.65 1.54
C MET A 92 -11.93 7.33 0.89
N ARG A 93 -11.01 7.38 -0.07
CA ARG A 93 -10.42 6.20 -0.71
C ARG A 93 -9.61 5.39 0.29
N GLU A 94 -8.77 6.05 1.09
CA GLU A 94 -8.00 5.41 2.15
C GLU A 94 -8.92 4.79 3.21
N ALA A 95 -9.92 5.53 3.68
CA ALA A 95 -10.91 5.01 4.61
C ALA A 95 -11.68 3.79 4.06
N HIS A 96 -12.01 3.80 2.77
CA HIS A 96 -12.62 2.66 2.09
C HIS A 96 -11.69 1.44 2.06
N LEU A 97 -10.41 1.64 1.69
CA LEU A 97 -9.42 0.57 1.63
C LEU A 97 -9.20 -0.07 2.99
N ASN A 98 -9.03 0.75 4.04
CA ASN A 98 -8.87 0.27 5.42
C ASN A 98 -10.08 -0.56 5.84
N ARG A 99 -11.31 -0.02 5.68
CA ARG A 99 -12.53 -0.76 6.01
C ARG A 99 -12.67 -2.05 5.20
N CYS A 100 -12.30 -2.06 3.92
CA CYS A 100 -12.34 -3.27 3.10
C CYS A 100 -11.32 -4.31 3.57
N ALA A 101 -10.12 -3.89 3.94
CA ALA A 101 -9.10 -4.77 4.51
C ALA A 101 -9.59 -5.38 5.83
N ASP A 102 -10.14 -4.56 6.73
CA ASP A 102 -10.69 -5.02 8.01
C ASP A 102 -11.76 -6.10 7.82
N MET A 103 -12.67 -5.91 6.85
CA MET A 103 -13.72 -6.91 6.57
C MET A 103 -13.15 -8.25 6.10
N VAL A 104 -12.10 -8.23 5.28
CA VAL A 104 -11.43 -9.47 4.83
C VAL A 104 -10.70 -10.14 5.99
N GLU A 105 -10.01 -9.39 6.84
CA GLU A 105 -9.36 -9.95 8.03
C GLU A 105 -10.36 -10.61 8.98
N VAL A 106 -11.50 -9.95 9.23
CA VAL A 106 -12.56 -10.53 10.06
C VAL A 106 -13.11 -11.81 9.44
N ALA A 107 -13.47 -11.78 8.15
CA ALA A 107 -14.02 -12.95 7.46
C ALA A 107 -13.03 -14.12 7.43
N THR A 108 -11.75 -13.86 7.17
CA THR A 108 -10.70 -14.90 7.17
C THR A 108 -10.52 -15.51 8.54
N ARG A 109 -10.47 -14.68 9.60
CA ARG A 109 -10.38 -15.17 10.99
C ARG A 109 -11.59 -16.02 11.39
N GLU A 110 -12.80 -15.65 10.97
CA GLU A 110 -14.00 -16.46 11.22
C GLU A 110 -13.93 -17.83 10.51
N GLU A 111 -13.47 -17.87 9.25
CA GLU A 111 -13.27 -19.12 8.53
C GLU A 111 -12.18 -20.00 9.15
N GLU A 112 -11.05 -19.40 9.52
CA GLU A 112 -9.99 -20.11 10.25
C GLU A 112 -10.52 -20.71 11.56
N GLU A 113 -11.37 -19.97 12.28
CA GLU A 113 -11.99 -20.49 13.50
C GLU A 113 -12.95 -21.64 13.22
N LYS A 114 -13.76 -21.56 12.16
CA LYS A 114 -14.65 -22.66 11.74
C LYS A 114 -13.86 -23.91 11.38
N VAL A 115 -12.81 -23.78 10.56
CA VAL A 115 -11.91 -24.88 10.18
C VAL A 115 -11.24 -25.47 11.42
N ARG A 116 -10.73 -24.61 12.30
CA ARG A 116 -10.12 -25.01 13.57
C ARG A 116 -11.12 -25.80 14.41
N ARG A 117 -12.34 -25.30 14.62
CA ARG A 117 -13.42 -25.99 15.37
C ARG A 117 -13.79 -27.33 14.73
N ALA A 118 -13.91 -27.40 13.41
CA ALA A 118 -14.18 -28.63 12.68
C ALA A 118 -13.08 -29.67 12.90
N ASN A 119 -11.81 -29.28 12.75
CA ASN A 119 -10.67 -30.17 13.02
C ASN A 119 -10.64 -30.70 14.46
N ALA A 120 -11.07 -29.90 15.44
CA ALA A 120 -11.21 -30.39 16.82
C ALA A 120 -12.31 -31.43 17.01
N LYS A 121 -13.32 -31.47 16.12
CA LYS A 121 -14.33 -32.53 16.14
C LYS A 121 -13.82 -33.81 15.49
N GLU A 122 -12.95 -33.69 14.49
CA GLU A 122 -12.35 -34.82 13.78
C GLU A 122 -11.22 -35.49 14.58
N LYS A 123 -10.40 -34.72 15.30
CA LYS A 123 -9.29 -35.26 16.10
C LYS A 123 -8.96 -34.39 17.31
N CYS A 124 -8.44 -35.00 18.36
CA CYS A 124 -7.98 -34.29 19.54
C CYS A 124 -6.75 -33.45 19.20
N ARG A 125 -6.75 -32.16 19.53
CA ARG A 125 -5.60 -31.26 19.25
C ARG A 125 -4.39 -31.46 20.17
N ILE A 126 -4.51 -32.29 21.20
CA ILE A 126 -3.45 -32.54 22.18
C ILE A 126 -2.68 -33.81 21.81
N CYS A 127 -3.40 -34.88 21.45
CA CYS A 127 -2.82 -36.18 21.19
C CYS A 127 -3.00 -36.67 19.73
N GLY A 128 -3.74 -35.93 18.90
CA GLY A 128 -3.99 -36.27 17.50
C GLY A 128 -4.97 -37.43 17.26
N VAL A 129 -5.51 -38.05 18.31
CA VAL A 129 -6.41 -39.21 18.21
C VAL A 129 -7.72 -38.80 17.51
N PRO A 130 -8.19 -39.57 16.50
CA PRO A 130 -9.47 -39.30 15.83
C PRO A 130 -10.66 -39.34 16.82
N GLN A 131 -11.61 -38.44 16.63
CA GLN A 131 -12.77 -38.22 17.50
C GLN A 131 -14.09 -38.12 16.72
N ASP A 132 -14.06 -38.41 15.41
CA ASP A 132 -15.21 -38.45 14.49
C ASP A 132 -16.38 -39.28 15.04
N HIS A 133 -16.09 -40.43 15.64
CA HIS A 133 -17.05 -41.37 16.21
C HIS A 133 -17.49 -41.06 17.65
N LEU A 134 -16.90 -40.06 18.31
CA LEU A 134 -17.18 -39.72 19.71
C LEU A 134 -18.31 -38.69 19.83
N SER A 135 -19.17 -38.86 20.84
CA SER A 135 -20.16 -37.85 21.23
C SER A 135 -19.48 -36.64 21.87
N ASP A 136 -20.13 -35.47 21.91
CA ASP A 136 -19.54 -34.25 22.51
C ASP A 136 -19.12 -34.43 23.98
N LYS A 137 -19.88 -35.23 24.75
CA LYS A 137 -19.53 -35.58 26.14
C LYS A 137 -18.24 -36.41 26.23
N GLU A 138 -18.05 -37.34 25.31
CA GLU A 138 -16.87 -38.22 25.25
C GLU A 138 -15.64 -37.44 24.78
N ARG A 139 -15.80 -36.58 23.75
CA ARG A 139 -14.76 -35.64 23.30
C ARG A 139 -14.30 -34.74 24.44
N PHE A 140 -15.24 -34.17 25.20
CA PHE A 140 -14.92 -33.32 26.34
C PHE A 140 -14.16 -34.07 27.44
N SER A 141 -14.63 -35.27 27.80
CA SER A 141 -13.96 -36.12 28.78
C SER A 141 -12.53 -36.46 28.36
N HIS A 142 -12.35 -36.84 27.09
CA HIS A 142 -11.05 -37.13 26.50
C HIS A 142 -10.13 -35.90 26.55
N VAL A 143 -10.57 -34.74 26.05
CA VAL A 143 -9.74 -33.51 26.05
C VAL A 143 -9.29 -33.14 27.45
N LYS A 144 -10.19 -33.22 28.45
CA LYS A 144 -9.86 -32.96 29.86
C LYS A 144 -8.81 -33.92 30.39
N GLN A 145 -8.90 -35.21 30.05
CA GLN A 145 -7.92 -36.21 30.46
C GLN A 145 -6.58 -36.02 29.73
N CYS A 146 -6.62 -35.70 28.43
CA CYS A 146 -5.44 -35.42 27.63
C CYS A 146 -4.68 -34.18 28.13
N LEU A 147 -5.36 -33.08 28.45
CA LEU A 147 -4.73 -31.88 29.02
C LEU A 147 -3.98 -32.21 30.31
N ARG A 148 -4.63 -32.93 31.23
CA ARG A 148 -4.00 -33.34 32.50
C ARG A 148 -2.75 -34.18 32.27
N ARG A 149 -2.78 -35.07 31.27
CA ARG A 149 -1.66 -35.97 30.96
C ARG A 149 -0.52 -35.26 30.22
N SER A 150 -0.83 -34.33 29.31
CA SER A 150 0.18 -33.52 28.61
C SER A 150 0.86 -32.52 29.54
N SER A 151 0.13 -31.92 30.48
CA SER A 151 0.70 -31.00 31.48
C SER A 151 1.69 -31.68 32.42
N LEU A 152 1.61 -33.00 32.60
CA LEU A 152 2.56 -33.79 33.39
C LEU A 152 3.82 -34.19 32.63
N LEU A 153 3.86 -33.99 31.30
CA LEU A 153 5.01 -34.32 30.44
C LEU A 153 5.93 -33.12 30.18
N MET A 154 5.58 -31.93 30.67
CA MET A 154 6.34 -30.68 30.51
C MET A 154 7.05 -30.24 31.81
N LEU A 155 7.10 -31.13 32.83
CA LEU A 155 7.85 -31.00 34.07
C LEU A 155 8.97 -32.05 34.08
#